data_AF-A0A3D4EAU0-F1
#
_entry.id   AF-A0A3D4EAU0-F1
#
_cell.length_a   1.000
_cell.length_b   1.000
_cell.length_c   1.000
_cell.angle_alpha   90.00
_cell.angle_beta   90.00
_cell.angle_gamma   90.00
#
_symmetry.space_group_name_H-M   'P 1'
#
loop_
_entity.id
_entity.type
_entity.pdbx_description
1 polymer ?
#
loop_
_entity_poly.entity_id
_entity_poly.type
_entity_poly.pdbx_seq_one_letter_code
_entity_poly.pdbx_strand_id
1 'polypeptide(L)'
;MDNQIDKFIKDQLSVWPLAAENYRNLKKTEIKHLEVGGLTVTVQYNPCRRISSEAALDKESISRRPCFLCPENRPKEQTNIEFEGRKGRKYRVTLNPYPIFPSHLVISSFDHTPQSIWHRYQDLLDFVHENNEYVGFYNGPESGASAPDHMHFQACPQGLMPLQNRVDELFVSANAPSLEYLANVKEAKLFHLNEYAHGVFVLSGATAKSVAKLFYRLLDCAPIPEGSSEPRLNLVAWCHEGEYRSVVIFREKHRPHNYFSSAEDHLAMSPGCADMAGVYVAPEKEDFDKLDSALLSQVVDEVSASEETQKEIIWRLTRTQSRLEVGIMSGQKIEFEIISDGAGRQEVEYLDGKISYNGALYDELVFEAQTEATMFAESSFILYGVTIGVDFHWERKVTQKFAGTLKFIVDGDKVTAVNIVGVEDYLLSVISSEMKASAGLEFLKAHAVISRSWVMAQVDHRRGQSLRQAQGPAPVAEPAISVAEPVKATNE
;
A
#
# COMPACT_ATOMS: atom_id res chain seq x y z
N MET A 1 -10.42 -23.71 26.52
CA MET A 1 -9.22 -23.32 27.27
C MET A 1 -9.38 -21.82 27.43
N ASP A 2 -9.60 -21.30 28.65
CA ASP A 2 -9.91 -19.87 28.82
C ASP A 2 -8.71 -19.05 28.35
N ASN A 3 -8.94 -18.23 27.32
CA ASN A 3 -7.94 -17.34 26.74
C ASN A 3 -7.48 -16.31 27.78
N GLN A 4 -6.17 -16.01 27.81
CA GLN A 4 -5.58 -15.03 28.71
C GLN A 4 -6.27 -13.66 28.61
N ILE A 5 -6.66 -13.26 27.40
CA ILE A 5 -7.38 -12.01 27.16
C ILE A 5 -8.77 -12.04 27.81
N ASP A 6 -9.53 -13.13 27.67
CA ASP A 6 -10.88 -13.23 28.25
C ASP A 6 -10.85 -13.14 29.76
N LYS A 7 -9.85 -13.79 30.39
CA LYS A 7 -9.61 -13.66 31.83
C LYS A 7 -9.30 -12.20 32.19
N PHE A 8 -8.37 -11.57 31.48
CA PHE A 8 -8.02 -10.16 31.69
C PHE A 8 -9.24 -9.23 31.60
N ILE A 9 -10.11 -9.41 30.60
CA ILE A 9 -11.33 -8.61 30.43
C ILE A 9 -12.27 -8.81 31.63
N LYS A 10 -12.51 -10.06 32.06
CA LYS A 10 -13.35 -10.35 33.23
C LYS A 10 -12.79 -9.70 34.50
N ASP A 11 -11.48 -9.80 34.71
CA ASP A 11 -10.78 -9.21 35.86
C ASP A 11 -10.92 -7.68 35.84
N GLN A 12 -10.70 -7.04 34.68
CA GLN A 12 -10.86 -5.59 34.51
C GLN A 12 -12.29 -5.12 34.78
N LEU A 13 -13.30 -5.82 34.25
CA LEU A 13 -14.71 -5.48 34.49
C LEU A 13 -15.13 -5.70 35.96
N SER A 14 -14.42 -6.55 36.70
CA SER A 14 -14.72 -6.77 38.13
C SER A 14 -14.23 -5.63 39.04
N VAL A 15 -13.17 -4.92 38.63
CA VAL A 15 -12.53 -3.87 39.44
C VAL A 15 -12.77 -2.45 38.93
N TRP A 16 -13.35 -2.29 37.72
CA TRP A 16 -13.55 -1.00 37.09
C TRP A 16 -15.05 -0.70 36.82
N PRO A 17 -15.76 -0.06 37.78
CA PRO A 17 -17.22 0.12 37.70
C PRO A 17 -17.71 0.87 36.45
N LEU A 18 -17.00 1.91 36.02
CA LEU A 18 -17.33 2.69 34.82
C LEU A 18 -17.34 1.80 33.58
N ALA A 19 -16.27 1.03 33.35
CA ALA A 19 -16.20 0.10 32.23
C ALA A 19 -17.31 -0.95 32.35
N ALA A 20 -17.49 -1.56 33.53
CA ALA A 20 -18.54 -2.55 33.76
C ALA A 20 -19.95 -2.04 33.43
N GLU A 21 -20.26 -0.80 33.77
CA GLU A 21 -21.52 -0.16 33.40
C GLU A 21 -21.67 0.03 31.89
N ASN A 22 -20.64 0.58 31.23
CA ASN A 22 -20.67 0.78 29.78
C ASN A 22 -20.82 -0.55 29.00
N TYR A 23 -20.16 -1.62 29.43
CA TYR A 23 -20.34 -2.96 28.84
C TYR A 23 -21.73 -3.56 29.11
N ARG A 24 -22.38 -3.23 30.24
CA ARG A 24 -23.79 -3.61 30.49
C ARG A 24 -24.74 -2.82 29.60
N ASN A 25 -24.46 -1.54 29.35
CA ASN A 25 -25.26 -0.69 28.46
C ASN A 25 -25.12 -1.12 27.00
N LEU A 26 -23.92 -1.56 26.59
CA LEU A 26 -23.66 -2.12 25.26
C LEU A 26 -24.61 -3.30 24.91
N LYS A 27 -24.93 -4.15 25.88
CA LYS A 27 -25.84 -5.30 25.67
C LYS A 27 -27.30 -4.89 25.45
N LYS A 28 -27.66 -3.67 25.81
CA LYS A 28 -29.02 -3.12 25.72
C LYS A 28 -29.17 -2.15 24.55
N THR A 29 -28.13 -2.01 23.74
CA THR A 29 -28.08 -1.00 22.70
C THR A 29 -29.04 -1.33 21.56
N GLU A 30 -29.80 -0.33 21.10
CA GLU A 30 -30.62 -0.48 19.91
C GLU A 30 -29.74 -0.58 18.67
N ILE A 31 -30.08 -1.51 17.78
CA ILE A 31 -29.40 -1.71 16.51
C ILE A 31 -30.42 -1.73 15.36
N LYS A 32 -29.97 -1.31 14.18
CA LYS A 32 -30.68 -1.55 12.92
C LYS A 32 -29.69 -1.92 11.82
N HIS A 33 -30.19 -2.57 10.78
CA HIS A 33 -29.40 -2.95 9.62
C HIS A 33 -29.78 -2.07 8.43
N LEU A 34 -28.78 -1.63 7.68
CA LEU A 34 -28.94 -0.83 6.47
C LEU A 34 -28.10 -1.44 5.35
N GLU A 35 -28.52 -1.22 4.11
CA GLU A 35 -27.77 -1.64 2.92
C GLU A 35 -26.98 -0.45 2.39
N VAL A 36 -25.65 -0.60 2.31
CA VAL A 36 -24.75 0.45 1.81
C VAL A 36 -23.81 -0.15 0.78
N GLY A 37 -23.94 0.28 -0.48
CA GLY A 37 -23.06 -0.16 -1.57
C GLY A 37 -23.00 -1.69 -1.79
N GLY A 38 -24.01 -2.45 -1.37
CA GLY A 38 -24.02 -3.93 -1.44
C GLY A 38 -23.59 -4.65 -0.15
N LEU A 39 -23.20 -3.91 0.88
CA LEU A 39 -22.90 -4.45 2.21
C LEU A 39 -24.03 -4.14 3.20
N THR A 40 -24.56 -5.18 3.86
CA THR A 40 -25.44 -5.03 5.02
C THR A 40 -24.61 -4.55 6.22
N VAL A 41 -24.78 -3.30 6.62
CA VAL A 41 -24.08 -2.70 7.76
C VAL A 41 -24.97 -2.68 9.00
N THR A 42 -24.35 -2.57 10.17
CA THR A 42 -25.05 -2.40 11.45
C THR A 42 -24.90 -0.96 11.92
N VAL A 43 -26.02 -0.32 12.28
CA VAL A 43 -26.02 0.97 12.98
C VAL A 43 -26.40 0.72 14.43
N GLN A 44 -25.62 1.26 15.36
CA GLN A 44 -25.76 1.09 16.80
C GLN A 44 -26.01 2.45 17.48
N TYR A 45 -27.08 2.57 18.26
CA TYR A 45 -27.34 3.76 19.08
C TYR A 45 -26.58 3.73 20.40
N ASN A 46 -25.35 4.25 20.48
CA ASN A 46 -24.51 4.15 21.68
C ASN A 46 -24.14 5.51 22.28
N PRO A 47 -24.91 6.03 23.26
CA PRO A 47 -24.65 7.31 23.92
C PRO A 47 -23.28 7.43 24.59
N CYS A 48 -22.70 6.31 25.03
CA CYS A 48 -21.39 6.31 25.69
C CYS A 48 -20.26 6.72 24.74
N ARG A 49 -20.51 6.72 23.43
CA ARG A 49 -19.52 7.04 22.39
C ARG A 49 -19.44 8.52 22.04
N ARG A 50 -20.30 9.37 22.63
CA ARG A 50 -20.25 10.83 22.45
C ARG A 50 -18.84 11.41 22.72
N ILE A 51 -18.20 10.96 23.80
CA ILE A 51 -16.84 11.38 24.19
C ILE A 51 -15.81 11.12 23.08
N SER A 52 -15.96 10.01 22.35
CA SER A 52 -15.04 9.65 21.27
C SER A 52 -15.38 10.35 19.95
N SER A 53 -16.67 10.49 19.63
CA SER A 53 -17.12 11.13 18.39
C SER A 53 -16.84 12.63 18.36
N GLU A 54 -17.02 13.31 19.50
CA GLU A 54 -16.87 14.76 19.63
C GLU A 54 -15.46 15.22 20.03
N ALA A 55 -14.51 14.29 20.17
CA ALA A 55 -13.15 14.62 20.59
C ALA A 55 -12.53 15.69 19.66
N ALA A 56 -11.95 16.73 20.27
CA ALA A 56 -11.17 17.74 19.55
C ALA A 56 -9.84 17.12 19.10
N LEU A 57 -9.57 17.21 17.79
CA LEU A 57 -8.41 16.60 17.13
C LEU A 57 -7.45 17.63 16.54
N ASP A 58 -7.66 18.92 16.80
CA ASP A 58 -6.73 19.96 16.41
C ASP A 58 -5.44 19.89 17.27
N LYS A 59 -4.32 20.31 16.67
CA LYS A 59 -3.00 20.22 17.30
C LYS A 59 -2.93 20.95 18.64
N GLU A 60 -3.65 22.07 18.79
CA GLU A 60 -3.64 22.87 20.01
C GLU A 60 -4.35 22.12 21.15
N SER A 61 -5.54 21.58 20.91
CA SER A 61 -6.28 20.73 21.86
C SER A 61 -5.50 19.47 22.23
N ILE A 62 -4.88 18.79 21.25
CA ILE A 62 -4.07 17.58 21.50
C ILE A 62 -2.86 17.91 22.38
N SER A 63 -2.14 19.00 22.08
CA SER A 63 -0.94 19.38 22.85
C SER A 63 -1.24 19.75 24.31
N ARG A 64 -2.48 20.16 24.60
CA ARG A 64 -2.91 20.62 25.94
C ARG A 64 -3.54 19.51 26.79
N ARG A 65 -4.06 18.45 26.18
CA ARG A 65 -4.69 17.36 26.92
C ARG A 65 -3.63 16.31 27.35
N PRO A 66 -3.66 15.81 28.58
CA PRO A 66 -2.86 14.65 28.96
C PRO A 66 -3.24 13.44 28.08
N CYS A 67 -2.26 12.74 27.51
CA CYS A 67 -2.52 11.57 26.69
C CYS A 67 -3.10 10.43 27.54
N PHE A 68 -4.35 10.06 27.27
CA PHE A 68 -5.10 9.04 28.02
C PHE A 68 -4.62 7.60 27.79
N LEU A 69 -3.65 7.39 26.90
CA LEU A 69 -2.99 6.10 26.69
C LEU A 69 -1.69 5.97 27.51
N CYS A 70 -1.13 7.07 28.01
CA CYS A 70 0.05 7.06 28.86
C CYS A 70 -0.30 6.60 30.29
N PRO A 71 0.48 5.69 30.90
CA PRO A 71 0.19 5.08 32.19
C PRO A 71 -0.21 6.04 33.31
N GLU A 72 0.47 7.18 33.39
CA GLU A 72 0.30 8.23 34.40
C GLU A 72 -1.04 8.98 34.31
N ASN A 73 -1.68 8.96 33.14
CA ASN A 73 -2.94 9.65 32.88
C ASN A 73 -4.15 8.70 32.79
N ARG A 74 -3.92 7.38 32.92
CA ARG A 74 -4.99 6.37 32.89
C ARG A 74 -5.71 6.30 34.25
N PRO A 75 -6.99 5.86 34.26
CA PRO A 75 -7.67 5.47 35.49
C PRO A 75 -6.86 4.42 36.27
N LYS A 76 -6.86 4.51 37.60
CA LYS A 76 -6.02 3.65 38.46
C LYS A 76 -6.42 2.17 38.38
N GLU A 77 -7.69 1.93 38.06
CA GLU A 77 -8.29 0.61 37.90
C GLU A 77 -7.86 -0.08 36.59
N GLN A 78 -7.48 0.72 35.57
CA GLN A 78 -7.13 0.20 34.26
C GLN A 78 -5.73 -0.43 34.29
N THR A 79 -5.69 -1.75 34.20
CA THR A 79 -4.46 -2.52 34.06
C THR A 79 -4.24 -2.92 32.60
N ASN A 80 -3.14 -3.62 32.33
CA ASN A 80 -2.80 -4.09 31.00
C ASN A 80 -2.09 -5.43 31.07
N ILE A 81 -2.18 -6.19 29.98
CA ILE A 81 -1.22 -7.24 29.64
C ILE A 81 -0.26 -6.71 28.58
N GLU A 82 0.89 -7.37 28.43
CA GLU A 82 1.92 -6.98 27.47
C GLU A 82 1.82 -7.82 26.20
N PHE A 83 2.08 -7.18 25.06
CA PHE A 83 2.30 -7.82 23.77
C PHE A 83 3.64 -7.32 23.22
N GLU A 84 4.53 -8.24 22.83
CA GLU A 84 5.81 -7.91 22.21
C GLU A 84 5.69 -8.03 20.69
N GLY A 85 5.78 -6.88 20.02
CA GLY A 85 5.89 -6.82 18.57
C GLY A 85 7.33 -6.99 18.08
N ARG A 86 7.54 -6.80 16.79
CA ARG A 86 8.85 -7.03 16.17
C ARG A 86 9.89 -6.01 16.62
N LYS A 87 11.15 -6.44 16.57
CA LYS A 87 12.33 -5.61 16.90
C LYS A 87 12.26 -5.04 18.33
N GLY A 88 11.73 -5.82 19.28
CA GLY A 88 11.66 -5.46 20.71
C GLY A 88 10.64 -4.37 21.04
N ARG A 89 9.72 -4.05 20.11
CA ARG A 89 8.64 -3.09 20.36
C ARG A 89 7.64 -3.68 21.33
N LYS A 90 7.22 -2.91 22.32
CA LYS A 90 6.27 -3.35 23.34
C LYS A 90 4.97 -2.59 23.25
N TYR A 91 3.88 -3.30 23.54
CA TYR A 91 2.53 -2.79 23.53
C TYR A 91 1.78 -3.17 24.81
N ARG A 92 0.94 -2.26 25.30
CA ARG A 92 0.00 -2.47 26.39
C ARG A 92 -1.35 -2.80 25.80
N VAL A 93 -1.85 -4.00 26.08
CA VAL A 93 -3.21 -4.39 25.74
C VAL A 93 -4.11 -4.02 26.92
N THR A 94 -5.05 -3.12 26.68
CA THR A 94 -5.98 -2.57 27.68
C THR A 94 -7.42 -2.76 27.26
N LEU A 95 -8.34 -2.80 28.23
CA LEU A 95 -9.77 -2.76 27.95
C LEU A 95 -10.19 -1.34 27.52
N ASN A 96 -10.93 -1.22 26.42
CA ASN A 96 -11.57 0.04 26.04
C ASN A 96 -12.77 0.31 26.98
N PRO A 97 -12.78 1.39 27.77
CA PRO A 97 -13.88 1.69 28.69
C PRO A 97 -15.16 2.17 28.00
N TYR A 98 -15.10 2.58 26.73
CA TYR A 98 -16.23 3.04 25.93
C TYR A 98 -16.43 2.13 24.72
N PRO A 99 -16.89 0.88 24.95
CA PRO A 99 -16.85 -0.16 23.94
C PRO A 99 -17.89 0.02 22.83
N ILE A 100 -17.48 -0.34 21.63
CA ILE A 100 -18.37 -0.67 20.49
C ILE A 100 -18.66 -2.17 20.46
N PHE A 101 -17.74 -2.99 20.98
CA PHE A 101 -17.75 -4.45 20.89
C PHE A 101 -17.71 -5.10 22.28
N PRO A 102 -18.26 -6.32 22.47
CA PRO A 102 -18.33 -6.99 23.77
C PRO A 102 -16.96 -7.36 24.39
N SER A 103 -15.89 -7.41 23.59
CA SER A 103 -14.51 -7.56 24.04
C SER A 103 -13.62 -6.57 23.28
N HIS A 104 -13.76 -5.27 23.56
CA HIS A 104 -13.08 -4.22 22.82
C HIS A 104 -11.74 -3.86 23.49
N LEU A 105 -10.64 -4.12 22.80
CA LEU A 105 -9.27 -3.87 23.27
C LEU A 105 -8.66 -2.63 22.60
N VAL A 106 -7.76 -1.98 23.33
CA VAL A 106 -6.82 -0.98 22.81
C VAL A 106 -5.41 -1.49 23.06
N ILE A 107 -4.59 -1.59 22.00
CA ILE A 107 -3.21 -2.07 22.03
C ILE A 107 -2.28 -0.89 21.75
N SER A 108 -1.88 -0.16 22.80
CA SER A 108 -1.08 1.07 22.69
C SER A 108 0.42 0.80 22.85
N SER A 109 1.27 1.54 22.15
CA SER A 109 2.72 1.40 22.30
C SER A 109 3.18 1.80 23.70
N PHE A 110 4.26 1.17 24.19
CA PHE A 110 4.86 1.55 25.46
C PHE A 110 5.34 3.01 25.45
N ASP A 111 5.99 3.37 24.35
CA ASP A 111 6.51 4.71 24.09
C ASP A 111 5.41 5.61 23.52
N HIS A 112 5.43 6.88 23.92
CA HIS A 112 4.55 7.91 23.37
C HIS A 112 5.11 8.36 22.01
N THR A 113 4.80 7.61 20.96
CA THR A 113 5.15 7.95 19.57
C THR A 113 3.91 8.29 18.76
N PRO A 114 3.96 9.22 17.79
CA PRO A 114 2.83 9.53 16.91
C PRO A 114 2.19 8.29 16.27
N GLN A 115 0.89 8.36 16.03
CA GLN A 115 0.12 7.32 15.33
C GLN A 115 0.67 7.16 13.91
N SER A 116 1.21 5.97 13.60
CA SER A 116 1.59 5.60 12.24
C SER A 116 1.64 4.08 12.04
N ILE A 117 1.15 3.61 10.90
CA ILE A 117 1.18 2.19 10.53
C ILE A 117 2.55 1.75 10.00
N TRP A 118 3.40 2.70 9.60
CA TRP A 118 4.70 2.41 9.03
C TRP A 118 5.57 1.60 10.01
N HIS A 119 6.19 0.54 9.51
CA HIS A 119 6.86 -0.51 10.29
C HIS A 119 6.00 -1.31 11.27
N ARG A 120 4.77 -0.92 11.60
CA ARG A 120 3.96 -1.54 12.68
C ARG A 120 2.87 -2.49 12.18
N TYR A 121 2.55 -2.49 10.90
CA TYR A 121 1.59 -3.43 10.31
C TYR A 121 1.89 -4.90 10.66
N GLN A 122 3.16 -5.30 10.62
CA GLN A 122 3.53 -6.67 10.98
C GLN A 122 3.29 -7.00 12.47
N ASP A 123 3.36 -6.02 13.36
CA ASP A 123 3.04 -6.23 14.78
C ASP A 123 1.53 -6.47 14.94
N LEU A 124 0.69 -5.80 14.14
CA LEU A 124 -0.75 -6.07 14.09
C LEU A 124 -1.04 -7.50 13.58
N LEU A 125 -0.34 -7.92 12.51
CA LEU A 125 -0.46 -9.28 11.99
C LEU A 125 -0.04 -10.34 13.01
N ASP A 126 1.08 -10.11 13.72
CA ASP A 126 1.55 -11.02 14.76
C ASP A 126 0.52 -11.10 15.91
N PHE A 127 -0.06 -9.96 16.34
CA PHE A 127 -1.09 -9.92 17.39
C PHE A 127 -2.33 -10.77 17.04
N VAL A 128 -2.87 -10.61 15.83
CA VAL A 128 -4.08 -11.34 15.40
C VAL A 128 -3.80 -12.80 15.06
N HIS A 129 -2.55 -13.16 14.79
CA HIS A 129 -2.15 -14.55 14.63
C HIS A 129 -2.07 -15.26 15.98
N GLU A 130 -1.48 -14.61 16.99
CA GLU A 130 -1.38 -15.14 18.36
C GLU A 130 -2.74 -15.20 19.08
N ASN A 131 -3.68 -14.32 18.70
CA ASN A 131 -5.01 -14.19 19.28
C ASN A 131 -6.08 -14.35 18.19
N ASN A 132 -6.15 -15.54 17.58
CA ASN A 132 -6.90 -15.77 16.35
C ASN A 132 -8.42 -15.60 16.47
N GLU A 133 -8.99 -15.53 17.67
CA GLU A 133 -10.38 -15.16 17.88
C GLU A 133 -10.66 -13.65 17.74
N TYR A 134 -9.63 -12.82 17.57
CA TYR A 134 -9.74 -11.38 17.38
C TYR A 134 -9.46 -10.94 15.93
N VAL A 135 -10.17 -9.89 15.52
CA VAL A 135 -9.82 -9.01 14.41
C VAL A 135 -9.17 -7.76 14.99
N GLY A 136 -8.01 -7.40 14.46
CA GLY A 136 -7.27 -6.19 14.82
C GLY A 136 -7.56 -5.07 13.82
N PHE A 137 -7.58 -3.83 14.28
CA PHE A 137 -7.85 -2.69 13.42
C PHE A 137 -7.11 -1.42 13.82
N TYR A 138 -6.94 -0.54 12.85
CA TYR A 138 -6.12 0.66 12.92
C TYR A 138 -6.83 1.84 12.26
N ASN A 139 -6.77 3.00 12.91
CA ASN A 139 -7.15 4.28 12.35
C ASN A 139 -5.89 5.07 12.01
N GLY A 140 -5.77 5.54 10.77
CA GLY A 140 -4.78 6.55 10.43
C GLY A 140 -4.93 7.81 11.29
N PRO A 141 -3.87 8.60 11.47
CA PRO A 141 -3.87 9.79 12.35
C PRO A 141 -4.98 10.79 11.98
N GLU A 142 -5.34 10.87 10.70
CA GLU A 142 -6.40 11.74 10.17
C GLU A 142 -7.63 10.94 9.70
N SER A 143 -7.85 9.74 10.25
CA SER A 143 -8.90 8.81 9.79
C SER A 143 -9.57 8.06 10.94
N GLY A 144 -9.89 8.78 12.03
CA GLY A 144 -10.61 8.22 13.18
C GLY A 144 -9.76 7.90 14.40
N ALA A 145 -8.48 8.26 14.41
CA ALA A 145 -7.65 8.10 15.60
C ALA A 145 -8.04 9.10 16.69
N SER A 146 -8.46 8.61 17.85
CA SER A 146 -8.82 9.46 18.99
C SER A 146 -7.58 10.00 19.73
N ALA A 147 -6.44 9.32 19.61
CA ALA A 147 -5.11 9.73 20.09
C ALA A 147 -4.09 9.69 18.95
N PRO A 148 -4.11 10.64 18.00
CA PRO A 148 -3.18 10.65 16.87
C PRO A 148 -1.73 10.91 17.30
N ASP A 149 -1.50 11.36 18.52
CA ASP A 149 -0.19 11.60 19.12
C ASP A 149 0.41 10.35 19.77
N HIS A 150 -0.34 9.26 19.99
CA HIS A 150 0.15 8.02 20.61
C HIS A 150 -0.30 6.78 19.84
N MET A 151 0.68 6.05 19.31
CA MET A 151 0.49 4.83 18.54
C MET A 151 -0.36 3.79 19.26
N HIS A 152 -1.45 3.37 18.62
CA HIS A 152 -2.30 2.28 19.09
C HIS A 152 -3.03 1.55 17.95
N PHE A 153 -3.23 0.26 18.18
CA PHE A 153 -4.24 -0.55 17.50
C PHE A 153 -5.46 -0.73 18.40
N GLN A 154 -6.51 -1.29 17.83
CA GLN A 154 -7.66 -1.79 18.56
C GLN A 154 -7.96 -3.21 18.10
N ALA A 155 -8.72 -3.97 18.89
CA ALA A 155 -9.16 -5.29 18.50
C ALA A 155 -10.53 -5.62 19.09
N CYS A 156 -11.27 -6.49 18.39
CA CYS A 156 -12.51 -7.07 18.87
C CYS A 156 -12.64 -8.52 18.38
N PRO A 157 -13.59 -9.31 18.91
CA PRO A 157 -13.82 -10.66 18.41
C PRO A 157 -14.12 -10.65 16.91
N GLN A 158 -13.60 -11.65 16.19
CA GLN A 158 -13.94 -11.89 14.79
C GLN A 158 -15.45 -12.12 14.62
N GLY A 159 -15.95 -11.87 13.41
CA GLY A 159 -17.36 -12.09 13.08
C GLY A 159 -18.26 -10.89 13.35
N LEU A 160 -17.77 -9.88 14.07
CA LEU A 160 -18.55 -8.70 14.46
C LEU A 160 -18.49 -7.54 13.44
N MET A 161 -17.56 -7.58 12.50
CA MET A 161 -17.42 -6.56 11.46
C MET A 161 -18.02 -7.08 10.13
N PRO A 162 -19.08 -6.46 9.59
CA PRO A 162 -19.69 -6.90 8.34
C PRO A 162 -18.72 -7.01 7.16
N LEU A 163 -17.78 -6.06 7.03
CA LEU A 163 -16.80 -6.08 5.94
C LEU A 163 -15.84 -7.28 6.05
N GLN A 164 -15.46 -7.67 7.27
CA GLN A 164 -14.67 -8.88 7.52
C GLN A 164 -15.42 -10.12 6.99
N ASN A 165 -16.68 -10.27 7.42
CA ASN A 165 -17.52 -11.41 7.05
C ASN A 165 -17.74 -11.49 5.54
N ARG A 166 -17.95 -10.33 4.91
CA ARG A 166 -18.15 -10.24 3.46
C ARG A 166 -16.91 -10.68 2.69
N VAL A 167 -15.73 -10.28 3.12
CA VAL A 167 -14.47 -10.71 2.50
C VAL A 167 -14.26 -12.22 2.65
N ASP A 168 -14.51 -12.77 3.84
CA ASP A 168 -14.39 -14.21 4.08
C ASP A 168 -15.38 -15.01 3.22
N GLU A 169 -16.61 -14.52 3.04
CA GLU A 169 -17.61 -15.10 2.13
C GLU A 169 -17.13 -15.08 0.67
N LEU A 170 -16.58 -13.95 0.20
CA LEU A 170 -16.10 -13.80 -1.18
C LEU A 170 -14.93 -14.75 -1.48
N PHE A 171 -14.04 -15.01 -0.52
CA PHE A 171 -12.92 -15.94 -0.71
C PHE A 171 -13.33 -17.41 -0.88
N VAL A 172 -14.48 -17.80 -0.34
CA VAL A 172 -15.01 -19.18 -0.47
C VAL A 172 -16.07 -19.31 -1.57
N SER A 173 -16.56 -18.19 -2.11
CA SER A 173 -17.52 -18.18 -3.20
C SER A 173 -16.90 -18.68 -4.50
N ALA A 174 -17.63 -19.53 -5.23
CA ALA A 174 -17.25 -19.95 -6.58
C ALA A 174 -17.28 -18.80 -7.59
N ASN A 175 -18.01 -17.71 -7.27
CA ASN A 175 -18.11 -16.51 -8.10
C ASN A 175 -18.11 -15.26 -7.21
N ALA A 176 -17.04 -14.48 -7.27
CA ALA A 176 -16.84 -13.27 -6.49
C ALA A 176 -16.62 -12.06 -7.42
N PRO A 177 -17.64 -11.59 -8.16
CA PRO A 177 -17.48 -10.57 -9.20
C PRO A 177 -17.07 -9.19 -8.64
N SER A 178 -17.29 -8.93 -7.36
CA SER A 178 -16.84 -7.72 -6.68
C SER A 178 -15.37 -7.77 -6.25
N LEU A 179 -14.71 -8.93 -6.26
CA LEU A 179 -13.33 -9.07 -5.80
C LEU A 179 -12.38 -9.24 -6.99
N GLU A 180 -11.82 -8.14 -7.48
CA GLU A 180 -10.93 -8.10 -8.64
C GLU A 180 -9.48 -8.31 -8.23
N TYR A 181 -8.78 -9.29 -8.82
CA TYR A 181 -7.36 -9.49 -8.60
C TYR A 181 -6.53 -8.39 -9.26
N LEU A 182 -5.60 -7.78 -8.50
CA LEU A 182 -4.72 -6.73 -9.01
C LEU A 182 -3.27 -7.18 -9.17
N ALA A 183 -2.70 -7.79 -8.12
CA ALA A 183 -1.28 -8.07 -8.05
C ALA A 183 -0.96 -9.12 -6.99
N ASN A 184 0.26 -9.65 -7.03
CA ASN A 184 0.80 -10.52 -6.00
C ASN A 184 2.27 -10.22 -5.68
N VAL A 185 2.70 -10.72 -4.53
CA VAL A 185 4.10 -10.83 -4.14
C VAL A 185 4.30 -12.18 -3.51
N LYS A 186 5.03 -13.07 -4.20
CA LYS A 186 5.12 -14.48 -3.81
C LYS A 186 3.71 -15.07 -3.67
N GLU A 187 3.39 -15.61 -2.49
CA GLU A 187 2.08 -16.18 -2.18
C GLU A 187 1.02 -15.16 -1.76
N ALA A 188 1.41 -13.91 -1.44
CA ALA A 188 0.45 -12.89 -1.05
C ALA A 188 -0.24 -12.26 -2.26
N LYS A 189 -1.55 -12.04 -2.17
CA LYS A 189 -2.39 -11.50 -3.23
C LYS A 189 -3.06 -10.20 -2.76
N LEU A 190 -3.29 -9.31 -3.72
CA LEU A 190 -3.99 -8.03 -3.54
C LEU A 190 -5.17 -7.99 -4.50
N PHE A 191 -6.30 -7.58 -3.95
CA PHE A 191 -7.55 -7.44 -4.67
C PHE A 191 -8.13 -6.05 -4.47
N HIS A 192 -8.87 -5.56 -5.45
CA HIS A 192 -9.80 -4.44 -5.31
C HIS A 192 -11.19 -5.01 -4.99
N LEU A 193 -11.84 -4.46 -3.97
CA LEU A 193 -13.23 -4.77 -3.66
C LEU A 193 -14.12 -3.68 -4.28
N ASN A 194 -14.79 -4.01 -5.38
CA ASN A 194 -15.74 -3.16 -6.09
C ASN A 194 -17.16 -3.32 -5.49
N GLU A 195 -17.26 -3.07 -4.18
CA GLU A 195 -18.46 -3.17 -3.37
C GLU A 195 -18.29 -2.26 -2.14
N TYR A 196 -19.40 -1.83 -1.56
CA TYR A 196 -19.50 -1.01 -0.34
C TYR A 196 -19.01 0.44 -0.46
N ALA A 197 -17.75 0.66 -0.86
CA ALA A 197 -17.15 1.98 -0.97
C ALA A 197 -15.98 2.00 -1.98
N HIS A 198 -15.63 3.18 -2.46
CA HIS A 198 -14.42 3.37 -3.25
C HIS A 198 -13.14 3.28 -2.38
N GLY A 199 -12.05 2.79 -2.96
CA GLY A 199 -10.74 2.69 -2.32
C GLY A 199 -10.61 1.55 -1.31
N VAL A 200 -11.41 0.49 -1.45
CA VAL A 200 -11.35 -0.71 -0.60
C VAL A 200 -10.49 -1.80 -1.26
N PHE A 201 -9.43 -2.20 -0.58
CA PHE A 201 -8.47 -3.19 -1.06
C PHE A 201 -8.31 -4.33 -0.07
N VAL A 202 -8.24 -5.55 -0.57
CA VAL A 202 -8.14 -6.76 0.24
C VAL A 202 -6.78 -7.41 0.01
N LEU A 203 -6.10 -7.79 1.08
CA LEU A 203 -4.87 -8.57 1.03
C LEU A 203 -5.10 -9.95 1.63
N SER A 204 -4.50 -10.97 1.03
CA SER A 204 -4.40 -12.30 1.63
C SER A 204 -3.01 -12.91 1.44
N GLY A 205 -2.59 -13.82 2.32
CA GLY A 205 -1.35 -14.57 2.14
C GLY A 205 -0.97 -15.45 3.33
N ALA A 206 -0.05 -16.39 3.10
CA ALA A 206 0.35 -17.36 4.11
C ALA A 206 1.37 -16.82 5.12
N THR A 207 2.09 -15.74 4.80
CA THR A 207 3.11 -15.19 5.71
C THR A 207 2.94 -13.69 5.94
N ALA A 208 3.11 -13.26 7.19
CA ALA A 208 3.10 -11.84 7.56
C ALA A 208 4.17 -11.01 6.83
N LYS A 209 5.21 -11.63 6.25
CA LYS A 209 6.25 -10.93 5.48
C LYS A 209 5.79 -10.59 4.06
N SER A 210 5.18 -11.52 3.34
CA SER A 210 4.70 -11.30 1.97
C SER A 210 3.52 -10.33 1.95
N VAL A 211 2.55 -10.52 2.86
CA VAL A 211 1.39 -9.62 3.01
C VAL A 211 1.84 -8.21 3.37
N ALA A 212 2.78 -8.05 4.30
CA ALA A 212 3.31 -6.72 4.64
C ALA A 212 4.02 -6.02 3.49
N LYS A 213 4.77 -6.77 2.68
CA LYS A 213 5.43 -6.20 1.50
C LYS A 213 4.41 -5.68 0.49
N LEU A 214 3.32 -6.42 0.27
CA LEU A 214 2.25 -6.01 -0.63
C LEU A 214 1.45 -4.84 -0.06
N PHE A 215 1.20 -4.83 1.25
CA PHE A 215 0.58 -3.70 1.97
C PHE A 215 1.39 -2.41 1.83
N TYR A 216 2.71 -2.44 2.06
CA TYR A 216 3.52 -1.22 1.92
C TYR A 216 3.57 -0.71 0.48
N ARG A 217 3.57 -1.61 -0.52
CA ARG A 217 3.42 -1.20 -1.93
C ARG A 217 2.08 -0.55 -2.22
N LEU A 218 1.00 -1.07 -1.63
CA LEU A 218 -0.33 -0.46 -1.73
C LEU A 218 -0.33 0.94 -1.10
N LEU A 219 0.29 1.12 0.07
CA LEU A 219 0.40 2.45 0.70
C LEU A 219 1.18 3.45 -0.16
N ASP A 220 2.29 3.03 -0.77
CA ASP A 220 3.11 3.89 -1.65
C ASP A 220 2.35 4.38 -2.90
N CYS A 221 1.24 3.71 -3.26
CA CYS A 221 0.38 4.13 -4.36
C CYS A 221 -0.59 5.24 -3.98
N ALA A 222 -0.99 5.30 -2.72
CA ALA A 222 -2.00 6.23 -2.28
C ALA A 222 -1.41 7.63 -2.10
N PRO A 223 -2.20 8.69 -2.39
CA PRO A 223 -1.78 10.05 -2.13
C PRO A 223 -1.60 10.27 -0.63
N ILE A 224 -0.54 10.99 -0.27
CA ILE A 224 -0.28 11.44 1.09
C ILE A 224 -0.65 12.92 1.15
N PRO A 225 -1.63 13.32 1.98
CA PRO A 225 -1.96 14.72 2.16
C PRO A 225 -0.76 15.54 2.63
N GLU A 226 -0.71 16.81 2.23
CA GLU A 226 0.37 17.71 2.64
C GLU A 226 0.44 17.83 4.17
N GLY A 227 1.64 17.62 4.73
CA GLY A 227 1.86 17.65 6.18
C GLY A 227 1.53 16.34 6.91
N SER A 228 1.04 15.32 6.22
CA SER A 228 0.78 13.99 6.77
C SER A 228 1.96 13.04 6.57
N SER A 229 2.13 12.08 7.49
CA SER A 229 3.17 11.06 7.42
C SER A 229 2.76 9.79 6.66
N GLU A 230 1.46 9.62 6.42
CA GLU A 230 0.89 8.46 5.75
C GLU A 230 -0.42 8.83 5.03
N PRO A 231 -0.89 8.01 4.06
CA PRO A 231 -2.20 8.18 3.46
C PRO A 231 -3.31 8.10 4.50
N ARG A 232 -4.43 8.77 4.23
CA ARG A 232 -5.64 8.63 5.04
C ARG A 232 -6.24 7.24 4.81
N LEU A 233 -6.29 6.43 5.86
CA LEU A 233 -6.74 5.05 5.77
C LEU A 233 -7.34 4.51 7.06
N ASN A 234 -8.18 3.51 6.90
CA ASN A 234 -8.52 2.51 7.91
C ASN A 234 -7.97 1.15 7.49
N LEU A 235 -7.58 0.35 8.47
CA LEU A 235 -7.03 -0.97 8.23
C LEU A 235 -7.66 -1.96 9.21
N VAL A 236 -8.15 -3.07 8.67
CA VAL A 236 -8.65 -4.23 9.42
C VAL A 236 -7.77 -5.42 9.07
N ALA A 237 -7.37 -6.24 10.04
CA ALA A 237 -6.53 -7.42 9.83
C ALA A 237 -6.98 -8.58 10.73
N TRP A 238 -6.98 -9.79 10.20
CA TRP A 238 -7.33 -11.01 10.96
C TRP A 238 -6.60 -12.22 10.38
N CYS A 239 -6.68 -13.32 11.12
CA CYS A 239 -6.22 -14.64 10.67
C CYS A 239 -7.44 -15.54 10.47
N HIS A 240 -7.61 -16.08 9.26
CA HIS A 240 -8.70 -17.02 8.94
C HIS A 240 -8.07 -18.34 8.48
N GLU A 241 -8.28 -19.41 9.24
CA GLU A 241 -7.71 -20.75 8.96
C GLU A 241 -6.19 -20.76 8.70
N GLY A 242 -5.45 -19.87 9.37
CA GLY A 242 -3.99 -19.74 9.22
C GLY A 242 -3.55 -18.80 8.08
N GLU A 243 -4.47 -18.29 7.28
CA GLU A 243 -4.21 -17.26 6.27
C GLU A 243 -4.34 -15.86 6.89
N TYR A 244 -3.34 -15.01 6.65
CA TYR A 244 -3.42 -13.59 7.01
C TYR A 244 -4.31 -12.87 6.00
N ARG A 245 -5.33 -12.18 6.50
CA ARG A 245 -6.23 -11.35 5.68
C ARG A 245 -6.23 -9.92 6.20
N SER A 246 -6.38 -8.96 5.30
CA SER A 246 -6.54 -7.56 5.68
C SER A 246 -7.39 -6.79 4.68
N VAL A 247 -8.07 -5.76 5.17
CA VAL A 247 -8.79 -4.79 4.34
C VAL A 247 -8.23 -3.41 4.62
N VAL A 248 -7.82 -2.72 3.57
CA VAL A 248 -7.40 -1.31 3.59
C VAL A 248 -8.49 -0.49 2.94
N ILE A 249 -8.96 0.52 3.66
CA ILE A 249 -9.98 1.45 3.20
C ILE A 249 -9.33 2.82 3.14
N PHE A 250 -9.02 3.30 1.94
CA PHE A 250 -8.52 4.66 1.77
C PHE A 250 -9.65 5.68 1.97
N ARG A 251 -9.29 6.85 2.48
CA ARG A 251 -10.23 7.87 2.95
C ARG A 251 -9.89 9.22 2.34
N GLU A 252 -10.88 10.02 1.95
CA GLU A 252 -10.67 11.44 1.60
C GLU A 252 -10.76 12.34 2.83
N LYS A 253 -11.70 12.05 3.74
CA LYS A 253 -12.01 12.91 4.89
C LYS A 253 -12.18 12.11 6.17
N HIS A 254 -11.86 12.74 7.29
CA HIS A 254 -12.14 12.17 8.60
C HIS A 254 -13.64 12.17 8.92
N ARG A 255 -14.33 13.30 8.71
CA ARG A 255 -15.74 13.52 9.07
C ARG A 255 -16.53 13.98 7.84
N PRO A 256 -17.81 13.56 7.71
CA PRO A 256 -18.69 14.02 6.64
C PRO A 256 -19.09 15.49 6.83
N HIS A 257 -19.65 16.12 5.80
CA HIS A 257 -20.14 17.50 5.86
C HIS A 257 -21.21 17.68 6.94
N ASN A 258 -22.06 16.68 7.16
CA ASN A 258 -23.11 16.68 8.18
C ASN A 258 -22.57 16.95 9.59
N TYR A 259 -21.33 16.58 9.88
CA TYR A 259 -20.73 16.86 11.20
C TYR A 259 -20.58 18.37 11.47
N PHE A 260 -20.42 19.16 10.41
CA PHE A 260 -20.19 20.60 10.49
C PHE A 260 -21.44 21.42 10.22
N SER A 261 -22.56 20.78 9.85
CA SER A 261 -23.83 21.47 9.62
C SER A 261 -24.60 21.71 10.92
N SER A 262 -25.60 22.59 10.84
CA SER A 262 -26.47 22.97 11.97
C SER A 262 -27.89 22.45 11.79
N ALA A 263 -28.60 22.24 12.90
CA ALA A 263 -30.01 21.82 12.93
C ALA A 263 -30.25 20.45 12.28
N GLU A 264 -31.27 20.31 11.42
CA GLU A 264 -31.78 19.00 10.95
C GLU A 264 -30.75 18.18 10.15
N ASP A 265 -29.80 18.83 9.48
CA ASP A 265 -28.76 18.18 8.68
C ASP A 265 -27.57 17.65 9.52
N HIS A 266 -27.46 18.07 10.78
CA HIS A 266 -26.32 17.71 11.64
C HIS A 266 -26.26 16.22 11.91
N LEU A 267 -25.08 15.60 11.82
CA LEU A 267 -24.83 14.23 12.32
C LEU A 267 -23.59 14.25 13.21
N ALA A 268 -23.72 13.84 14.47
CA ALA A 268 -22.62 13.65 15.41
C ALA A 268 -21.81 12.36 15.12
N MET A 269 -21.55 12.11 13.84
CA MET A 269 -20.88 10.93 13.33
C MET A 269 -19.45 11.27 12.89
N SER A 270 -18.48 10.52 13.41
CA SER A 270 -17.07 10.70 13.12
C SER A 270 -16.44 9.37 12.72
N PRO A 271 -16.70 8.87 11.48
CA PRO A 271 -16.41 7.49 11.10
C PRO A 271 -14.94 7.11 11.27
N GLY A 272 -14.69 6.14 12.15
CA GLY A 272 -13.42 5.43 12.28
C GLY A 272 -13.47 4.05 11.63
N CYS A 273 -12.48 3.22 11.92
CA CYS A 273 -12.32 1.91 11.28
C CYS A 273 -13.45 0.94 11.61
N ALA A 274 -14.07 1.03 12.81
CA ALA A 274 -15.23 0.20 13.12
C ALA A 274 -16.43 0.56 12.24
N ASP A 275 -16.70 1.87 12.08
CA ASP A 275 -17.74 2.40 11.20
C ASP A 275 -17.49 1.98 9.75
N MET A 276 -16.28 2.23 9.25
CA MET A 276 -15.87 1.84 7.89
C MET A 276 -15.75 0.33 7.69
N ALA A 277 -15.76 -0.49 8.74
CA ALA A 277 -15.85 -1.94 8.63
C ALA A 277 -17.30 -2.45 8.68
N GLY A 278 -18.28 -1.53 8.67
CA GLY A 278 -19.72 -1.82 8.65
C GLY A 278 -20.42 -1.75 10.02
N VAL A 279 -19.78 -1.21 11.06
CA VAL A 279 -20.40 -1.06 12.40
C VAL A 279 -20.43 0.42 12.78
N TYR A 280 -21.48 1.11 12.32
CA TYR A 280 -21.66 2.54 12.51
C TYR A 280 -22.24 2.86 13.87
N VAL A 281 -21.65 3.83 14.55
CA VAL A 281 -22.12 4.27 15.86
C VAL A 281 -22.76 5.65 15.79
N ALA A 282 -24.04 5.72 16.18
CA ALA A 282 -24.75 6.96 16.41
C ALA A 282 -24.79 7.25 17.93
N PRO A 283 -24.10 8.29 18.43
CA PRO A 283 -24.17 8.66 19.85
C PRO A 283 -25.52 9.26 20.25
N GLU A 284 -26.24 9.82 19.29
CA GLU A 284 -27.48 10.56 19.52
C GLU A 284 -28.68 9.79 18.97
N LYS A 285 -29.80 9.81 19.69
CA LYS A 285 -30.99 9.07 19.29
C LYS A 285 -31.60 9.64 18.01
N GLU A 286 -31.58 10.96 17.88
CA GLU A 286 -32.06 11.67 16.69
C GLU A 286 -31.29 11.27 15.44
N ASP A 287 -29.96 11.23 15.51
CA ASP A 287 -29.10 10.74 14.42
C ASP A 287 -29.37 9.27 14.11
N PHE A 288 -29.47 8.42 15.14
CA PHE A 288 -29.79 7.02 14.95
C PHE A 288 -31.11 6.86 14.21
N ASP A 289 -32.17 7.57 14.62
CA ASP A 289 -33.49 7.45 14.01
C ASP A 289 -33.49 8.00 12.56
N LYS A 290 -32.76 9.10 12.31
CA LYS A 290 -32.63 9.74 10.99
C LYS A 290 -31.85 8.91 9.97
N LEU A 291 -30.86 8.12 10.38
CA LEU A 291 -30.02 7.35 9.47
C LEU A 291 -30.83 6.34 8.65
N ASP A 292 -30.78 6.44 7.34
CA ASP A 292 -31.26 5.41 6.42
C ASP A 292 -30.13 5.01 5.46
N SER A 293 -30.41 4.02 4.60
CA SER A 293 -29.43 3.53 3.63
C SER A 293 -28.91 4.63 2.70
N ALA A 294 -29.75 5.60 2.33
CA ALA A 294 -29.37 6.66 1.40
C ALA A 294 -28.42 7.67 2.08
N LEU A 295 -28.79 8.15 3.26
CA LEU A 295 -27.97 9.08 4.04
C LEU A 295 -26.63 8.44 4.44
N LEU A 296 -26.65 7.18 4.88
CA LEU A 296 -25.42 6.49 5.25
C LEU A 296 -24.52 6.23 4.03
N SER A 297 -25.09 5.89 2.87
CA SER A 297 -24.30 5.75 1.63
C SER A 297 -23.63 7.07 1.26
N GLN A 298 -24.33 8.20 1.37
CA GLN A 298 -23.74 9.52 1.15
C GLN A 298 -22.57 9.81 2.11
N VAL A 299 -22.74 9.49 3.41
CA VAL A 299 -21.65 9.65 4.40
C VAL A 299 -20.45 8.80 4.01
N VAL A 300 -20.66 7.54 3.62
CA VAL A 300 -19.59 6.61 3.21
C VAL A 300 -18.86 7.11 1.97
N ASP A 301 -19.59 7.52 0.94
CA ASP A 301 -19.02 8.03 -0.30
C ASP A 301 -18.19 9.30 -0.07
N GLU A 302 -18.64 10.19 0.83
CA GLU A 302 -17.91 11.42 1.12
C GLU A 302 -16.60 11.18 1.88
N VAL A 303 -16.59 10.21 2.80
CA VAL A 303 -15.42 9.99 3.67
C VAL A 303 -14.42 8.99 3.11
N SER A 304 -14.86 8.09 2.22
CA SER A 304 -14.01 7.11 1.52
C SER A 304 -13.20 7.79 0.41
N ALA A 305 -12.30 7.04 -0.23
CA ALA A 305 -11.55 7.55 -1.38
C ALA A 305 -12.48 7.99 -2.52
N SER A 306 -12.10 8.98 -3.32
CA SER A 306 -12.84 9.26 -4.55
C SER A 306 -12.62 8.19 -5.63
N GLU A 307 -13.49 8.15 -6.65
CA GLU A 307 -13.30 7.29 -7.82
C GLU A 307 -11.97 7.59 -8.53
N GLU A 308 -11.58 8.86 -8.60
CA GLU A 308 -10.30 9.31 -9.19
C GLU A 308 -9.11 8.77 -8.39
N THR A 309 -9.13 8.94 -7.06
CA THR A 309 -8.10 8.42 -6.16
C THR A 309 -7.99 6.90 -6.27
N GLN A 310 -9.11 6.17 -6.31
CA GLN A 310 -9.12 4.72 -6.50
C GLN A 310 -8.48 4.34 -7.85
N LYS A 311 -8.89 4.99 -8.94
CA LYS A 311 -8.33 4.74 -10.28
C LYS A 311 -6.84 5.03 -10.32
N GLU A 312 -6.38 6.08 -9.65
CA GLU A 312 -4.95 6.40 -9.56
C GLU A 312 -4.17 5.32 -8.80
N ILE A 313 -4.68 4.85 -7.67
CA ILE A 313 -4.05 3.77 -6.88
C ILE A 313 -3.97 2.49 -7.73
N ILE A 314 -5.08 2.08 -8.35
CA ILE A 314 -5.13 0.89 -9.20
C ILE A 314 -4.17 1.04 -10.39
N TRP A 315 -4.15 2.20 -11.04
CA TRP A 315 -3.22 2.48 -12.13
C TRP A 315 -1.76 2.38 -11.67
N ARG A 316 -1.40 2.98 -10.52
CA ARG A 316 -0.03 2.88 -9.98
C ARG A 316 0.34 1.41 -9.69
N LEU A 317 -0.58 0.62 -9.15
CA LEU A 317 -0.41 -0.81 -8.90
C LEU A 317 -0.22 -1.66 -10.16
N THR A 318 -1.00 -1.37 -11.20
CA THR A 318 -1.12 -2.23 -12.38
C THR A 318 -0.41 -1.70 -13.62
N ARG A 319 0.19 -0.49 -13.54
CA ARG A 319 0.86 0.13 -14.68
C ARG A 319 1.95 -0.78 -15.24
N THR A 320 2.01 -0.82 -16.55
CA THR A 320 3.14 -1.40 -17.29
C THR A 320 4.07 -0.28 -17.75
N GLN A 321 5.32 -0.63 -17.97
CA GLN A 321 6.34 0.30 -18.45
C GLN A 321 7.10 -0.31 -19.61
N SER A 322 7.55 0.54 -20.54
CA SER A 322 8.46 0.10 -21.60
C SER A 322 9.77 -0.38 -20.97
N ARG A 323 10.42 -1.36 -21.58
CA ARG A 323 11.73 -1.85 -21.14
C ARG A 323 12.85 -1.15 -21.90
N LEU A 324 13.96 -0.94 -21.19
CA LEU A 324 15.23 -0.44 -21.71
C LEU A 324 16.26 -1.56 -21.65
N GLU A 325 17.16 -1.57 -22.63
CA GLU A 325 18.41 -2.34 -22.56
C GLU A 325 19.56 -1.37 -22.29
N VAL A 326 20.19 -1.55 -21.13
CA VAL A 326 21.28 -0.69 -20.64
C VAL A 326 22.53 -1.55 -20.45
N GLY A 327 23.57 -1.31 -21.25
CA GLY A 327 24.88 -1.92 -21.03
C GLY A 327 25.49 -1.42 -19.72
N ILE A 328 25.90 -2.33 -18.84
CA ILE A 328 26.48 -1.99 -17.53
C ILE A 328 28.01 -2.08 -17.59
N MET A 329 28.54 -3.21 -18.07
CA MET A 329 29.98 -3.45 -18.14
C MET A 329 30.33 -4.46 -19.22
N SER A 330 31.56 -4.39 -19.72
CA SER A 330 32.10 -5.31 -20.70
C SER A 330 33.47 -5.84 -20.27
N GLY A 331 33.76 -7.10 -20.60
CA GLY A 331 35.02 -7.73 -20.25
C GLY A 331 35.22 -9.08 -20.93
N GLN A 332 36.43 -9.62 -20.81
CA GLN A 332 36.72 -11.00 -21.22
C GLN A 332 35.99 -12.00 -20.33
N LYS A 333 35.87 -11.68 -19.03
CA LYS A 333 35.13 -12.44 -18.04
C LYS A 333 34.25 -11.49 -17.23
N ILE A 334 33.02 -11.91 -16.92
CA ILE A 334 32.11 -11.18 -16.05
C ILE A 334 31.58 -12.12 -14.99
N GLU A 335 31.70 -11.70 -13.73
CA GLU A 335 31.17 -12.43 -12.58
C GLU A 335 29.84 -11.83 -12.13
N PHE A 336 28.87 -12.71 -11.86
CA PHE A 336 27.50 -12.33 -11.53
C PHE A 336 26.87 -13.32 -10.53
N GLU A 337 25.70 -12.98 -10.02
CA GLU A 337 24.87 -13.87 -9.20
C GLU A 337 23.39 -13.57 -9.47
N ILE A 338 22.58 -14.62 -9.65
CA ILE A 338 21.12 -14.50 -9.73
C ILE A 338 20.56 -14.75 -8.33
N ILE A 339 19.80 -13.80 -7.80
CA ILE A 339 19.38 -13.84 -6.39
C ILE A 339 18.34 -14.94 -6.15
N SER A 340 17.50 -15.23 -7.15
CA SER A 340 16.38 -16.16 -7.02
C SER A 340 16.77 -17.64 -7.13
N ASP A 341 17.85 -17.98 -7.83
CA ASP A 341 18.23 -19.38 -8.08
C ASP A 341 19.07 -20.00 -6.94
N GLY A 342 19.68 -19.15 -6.10
CA GLY A 342 20.55 -19.60 -5.01
C GLY A 342 21.85 -20.27 -5.45
N ALA A 343 22.21 -20.19 -6.74
CA ALA A 343 23.44 -20.77 -7.27
C ALA A 343 24.71 -20.00 -6.84
N GLY A 344 24.53 -18.79 -6.30
CA GLY A 344 25.62 -17.94 -5.83
C GLY A 344 26.40 -17.32 -6.99
N ARG A 345 27.69 -17.04 -6.73
CA ARG A 345 28.58 -16.37 -7.68
C ARG A 345 28.94 -17.31 -8.85
N GLN A 346 28.76 -16.79 -10.07
CA GLN A 346 28.92 -17.46 -11.35
C GLN A 346 29.74 -16.58 -12.29
N GLU A 347 30.25 -17.14 -13.38
CA GLU A 347 31.10 -16.43 -14.36
C GLU A 347 30.67 -16.77 -15.80
N VAL A 348 30.69 -15.76 -16.67
CA VAL A 348 30.66 -15.93 -18.13
C VAL A 348 31.98 -15.45 -18.73
N GLU A 349 32.40 -16.06 -19.84
CA GLU A 349 33.63 -15.72 -20.55
C GLU A 349 33.39 -15.56 -22.06
N TYR A 350 34.13 -14.64 -22.69
CA TYR A 350 34.18 -14.54 -24.15
C TYR A 350 35.01 -15.70 -24.71
N LEU A 351 34.45 -16.45 -25.66
CA LEU A 351 35.18 -17.49 -26.38
C LEU A 351 34.73 -17.54 -27.84
N ASP A 352 35.67 -17.25 -28.77
CA ASP A 352 35.49 -17.35 -30.22
C ASP A 352 34.21 -16.68 -30.77
N GLY A 353 33.93 -15.45 -30.32
CA GLY A 353 32.75 -14.69 -30.74
C GLY A 353 31.45 -15.12 -30.07
N LYS A 354 31.50 -16.01 -29.08
CA LYS A 354 30.37 -16.50 -28.30
C LYS A 354 30.59 -16.30 -26.80
N ILE A 355 29.53 -16.52 -26.03
CA ILE A 355 29.53 -16.50 -24.56
C ILE A 355 29.71 -17.93 -24.08
N SER A 356 30.78 -18.22 -23.36
CA SER A 356 30.99 -19.47 -22.65
C SER A 356 30.39 -19.40 -21.24
N TYR A 357 29.53 -20.35 -20.92
CA TYR A 357 28.90 -20.47 -19.61
C TYR A 357 28.61 -21.95 -19.30
N ASN A 358 29.04 -22.43 -18.13
CA ASN A 358 28.87 -23.83 -17.69
C ASN A 358 29.28 -24.89 -18.74
N GLY A 359 30.32 -24.60 -19.54
CA GLY A 359 30.85 -25.50 -20.57
C GLY A 359 30.06 -25.51 -21.89
N ALA A 360 29.06 -24.65 -22.05
CA ALA A 360 28.32 -24.46 -23.29
C ALA A 360 28.58 -23.06 -23.89
N LEU A 361 28.40 -22.94 -25.21
CA LEU A 361 28.56 -21.70 -25.96
C LEU A 361 27.19 -21.14 -26.38
N TYR A 362 26.99 -19.84 -26.16
CA TYR A 362 25.74 -19.13 -26.43
C TYR A 362 26.00 -17.89 -27.29
N ASP A 363 25.06 -17.57 -28.18
CA ASP A 363 25.07 -16.29 -28.90
C ASP A 363 24.52 -15.15 -28.02
N GLU A 364 23.53 -15.48 -27.19
CA GLU A 364 22.94 -14.62 -26.17
C GLU A 364 22.58 -15.48 -24.95
N LEU A 365 22.78 -14.95 -23.74
CA LEU A 365 22.41 -15.62 -22.49
C LEU A 365 21.54 -14.70 -21.64
N VAL A 366 20.31 -15.12 -21.36
CA VAL A 366 19.30 -14.31 -20.65
C VAL A 366 18.88 -15.00 -19.35
N PHE A 367 18.91 -14.25 -18.26
CA PHE A 367 18.39 -14.62 -16.95
C PHE A 367 17.18 -13.74 -16.64
N GLU A 368 15.99 -14.27 -16.93
CA GLU A 368 14.74 -13.53 -16.71
C GLU A 368 14.51 -13.26 -15.21
N ALA A 369 14.12 -12.02 -14.90
CA ALA A 369 13.72 -11.68 -13.55
C ALA A 369 12.40 -12.37 -13.21
N GLN A 370 12.40 -13.21 -12.17
CA GLN A 370 11.18 -13.82 -11.64
C GLN A 370 10.33 -12.87 -10.78
N THR A 371 10.57 -11.56 -10.87
CA THR A 371 9.76 -10.56 -10.16
C THR A 371 8.52 -10.22 -10.96
N GLU A 372 7.37 -10.74 -10.52
CA GLU A 372 6.01 -10.32 -10.95
C GLU A 372 5.63 -8.91 -10.44
N ALA A 373 6.53 -8.25 -9.72
CA ALA A 373 6.33 -6.91 -9.18
C ALA A 373 6.33 -5.85 -10.30
N THR A 374 5.17 -5.25 -10.56
CA THR A 374 4.96 -4.12 -11.49
C THR A 374 5.43 -2.76 -10.93
N MET A 375 5.70 -2.68 -9.62
CA MET A 375 6.27 -1.50 -8.97
C MET A 375 7.45 -1.83 -8.08
N PHE A 376 8.48 -0.98 -8.21
CA PHE A 376 9.75 -1.05 -7.51
C PHE A 376 10.40 -2.42 -7.73
N ALA A 377 11.04 -2.52 -8.89
CA ALA A 377 11.76 -3.72 -9.26
C ALA A 377 12.77 -4.05 -8.15
N GLU A 378 12.62 -5.22 -7.53
CA GLU A 378 13.57 -5.67 -6.54
C GLU A 378 14.85 -6.12 -7.23
N SER A 379 15.97 -6.07 -6.50
CA SER A 379 17.19 -6.64 -7.00
C SER A 379 16.99 -8.13 -7.32
N SER A 380 17.26 -8.49 -8.56
CA SER A 380 17.14 -9.83 -9.14
C SER A 380 18.51 -10.43 -9.41
N PHE A 381 19.53 -9.61 -9.62
CA PHE A 381 20.91 -10.05 -9.83
C PHE A 381 21.95 -9.10 -9.24
N ILE A 382 23.16 -9.62 -9.10
CA ILE A 382 24.35 -8.92 -8.62
C ILE A 382 25.41 -8.99 -9.71
N LEU A 383 26.10 -7.88 -9.97
CA LEU A 383 27.32 -7.86 -10.77
C LEU A 383 28.50 -7.49 -9.88
N TYR A 384 29.60 -8.21 -10.05
CA TYR A 384 30.83 -7.99 -9.32
C TYR A 384 31.79 -7.14 -10.16
N GLY A 385 32.51 -6.24 -9.49
CA GLY A 385 33.56 -5.46 -10.13
C GLY A 385 33.07 -4.41 -11.12
N VAL A 386 31.84 -3.91 -10.96
CA VAL A 386 31.27 -2.83 -11.78
C VAL A 386 32.08 -1.55 -11.56
N THR A 387 32.64 -0.99 -12.63
CA THR A 387 33.35 0.29 -12.57
C THR A 387 32.36 1.44 -12.43
N ILE A 388 32.53 2.27 -11.40
CA ILE A 388 31.80 3.53 -11.23
C ILE A 388 32.76 4.70 -11.29
N GLY A 389 32.26 5.86 -11.73
CA GLY A 389 33.08 7.07 -11.88
C GLY A 389 34.07 6.95 -13.04
N VAL A 390 33.67 6.27 -14.13
CA VAL A 390 34.47 6.14 -15.35
C VAL A 390 34.95 7.52 -15.80
N ASP A 391 36.27 7.67 -15.99
CA ASP A 391 36.94 8.93 -16.35
C ASP A 391 36.90 10.03 -15.27
N PHE A 392 36.63 9.67 -14.00
CA PHE A 392 36.75 10.57 -12.84
C PHE A 392 37.83 10.11 -11.86
N HIS A 393 38.33 11.05 -11.05
CA HIS A 393 39.41 10.81 -10.07
C HIS A 393 39.05 9.84 -8.92
N TRP A 394 37.79 9.44 -8.80
CA TRP A 394 37.30 8.50 -7.79
C TRP A 394 36.83 7.17 -8.41
N GLU A 395 37.26 6.87 -9.64
CA GLU A 395 36.95 5.62 -10.31
C GLU A 395 37.29 4.42 -9.43
N ARG A 396 36.31 3.52 -9.25
CA ARG A 396 36.50 2.30 -8.44
C ARG A 396 35.58 1.19 -8.90
N LYS A 397 35.98 -0.04 -8.59
CA LYS A 397 35.15 -1.23 -8.79
C LYS A 397 34.32 -1.52 -7.54
N VAL A 398 33.03 -1.71 -7.72
CA VAL A 398 32.08 -2.02 -6.64
C VAL A 398 31.18 -3.17 -7.03
N THR A 399 30.74 -3.93 -6.03
CA THR A 399 29.63 -4.89 -6.20
C THR A 399 28.32 -4.10 -6.21
N GLN A 400 27.51 -4.29 -7.24
CA GLN A 400 26.20 -3.66 -7.36
C GLN A 400 25.09 -4.67 -7.53
N LYS A 401 23.91 -4.30 -7.03
CA LYS A 401 22.68 -5.06 -7.16
C LYS A 401 21.77 -4.34 -8.13
N PHE A 402 21.18 -5.09 -9.05
CA PHE A 402 20.33 -4.56 -10.11
C PHE A 402 19.00 -5.28 -10.10
N ALA A 403 17.98 -4.53 -10.50
CA ALA A 403 16.64 -5.06 -10.71
C ALA A 403 16.39 -5.32 -12.20
N GLY A 404 15.40 -6.15 -12.52
CA GLY A 404 15.08 -6.52 -13.90
C GLY A 404 15.92 -7.69 -14.43
N THR A 405 15.87 -7.93 -15.73
CA THR A 405 16.48 -9.10 -16.37
C THR A 405 17.96 -8.82 -16.66
N LEU A 406 18.81 -9.83 -16.44
CA LEU A 406 20.22 -9.79 -16.85
C LEU A 406 20.36 -10.50 -18.19
N LYS A 407 20.93 -9.83 -19.17
CA LYS A 407 21.29 -10.39 -20.47
C LYS A 407 22.79 -10.25 -20.69
N PHE A 408 23.43 -11.26 -21.25
CA PHE A 408 24.77 -11.18 -21.78
C PHE A 408 24.73 -11.24 -23.30
N ILE A 409 25.49 -10.34 -23.94
CA ILE A 409 25.70 -10.31 -25.39
C ILE A 409 27.20 -10.24 -25.69
N VAL A 410 27.59 -10.61 -26.91
CA VAL A 410 28.94 -10.34 -27.41
C VAL A 410 28.96 -8.98 -28.12
N ASP A 411 29.91 -8.13 -27.76
CA ASP A 411 30.20 -6.88 -28.45
C ASP A 411 31.70 -6.81 -28.74
N GLY A 412 32.07 -6.93 -30.02
CA GLY A 412 33.45 -7.06 -30.45
C GLY A 412 34.12 -8.34 -29.91
N ASP A 413 35.19 -8.15 -29.16
CA ASP A 413 36.00 -9.22 -28.55
C ASP A 413 35.68 -9.44 -27.06
N LYS A 414 34.53 -8.97 -26.58
CA LYS A 414 34.14 -9.02 -25.16
C LYS A 414 32.70 -9.47 -24.97
N VAL A 415 32.42 -10.00 -23.78
CA VAL A 415 31.05 -10.15 -23.28
C VAL A 415 30.62 -8.84 -22.61
N THR A 416 29.39 -8.42 -22.84
CA THR A 416 28.75 -7.25 -22.23
C THR A 416 27.54 -7.68 -21.40
N ALA A 417 27.51 -7.27 -20.14
CA ALA A 417 26.35 -7.40 -19.28
C ALA A 417 25.36 -6.26 -19.57
N VAL A 418 24.13 -6.62 -19.91
CA VAL A 418 23.03 -5.74 -20.28
C VAL A 418 21.90 -5.94 -19.28
N ASN A 419 21.48 -4.85 -18.64
CA ASN A 419 20.30 -4.85 -17.80
C ASN A 419 19.07 -4.47 -18.61
N ILE A 420 18.11 -5.38 -18.64
CA ILE A 420 16.78 -5.15 -19.21
C ILE A 420 15.84 -4.76 -18.07
N VAL A 421 15.51 -3.48 -17.98
CA VAL A 421 14.77 -2.88 -16.86
C VAL A 421 13.67 -1.96 -17.36
N GLY A 422 12.62 -1.76 -16.56
CA GLY A 422 11.57 -0.81 -16.87
C GLY A 422 12.10 0.64 -16.90
N VAL A 423 11.57 1.46 -17.82
CA VAL A 423 11.97 2.88 -17.98
C VAL A 423 11.84 3.66 -16.67
N GLU A 424 10.74 3.49 -15.94
CA GLU A 424 10.48 4.25 -14.71
C GLU A 424 11.39 3.77 -13.57
N ASP A 425 11.64 2.46 -13.45
CA ASP A 425 12.59 1.90 -12.47
C ASP A 425 14.03 2.37 -12.75
N TYR A 426 14.42 2.42 -14.03
CA TYR A 426 15.71 2.95 -14.45
C TYR A 426 15.85 4.43 -14.09
N LEU A 427 14.84 5.24 -14.44
CA LEU A 427 14.85 6.68 -14.15
C LEU A 427 14.89 6.95 -12.64
N LEU A 428 14.15 6.19 -11.83
CA LEU A 428 14.19 6.30 -10.38
C LEU A 428 15.61 6.05 -9.84
N SER A 429 16.29 5.02 -10.35
CA SER A 429 17.68 4.71 -9.99
C SER A 429 18.66 5.81 -10.41
N VAL A 430 18.58 6.27 -11.66
CA VAL A 430 19.48 7.29 -12.20
C VAL A 430 19.29 8.62 -11.47
N ILE A 431 18.07 9.12 -11.38
CA ILE A 431 17.78 10.42 -10.76
C ILE A 431 18.23 10.44 -9.29
N SER A 432 17.98 9.35 -8.55
CA SER A 432 18.40 9.25 -7.15
C SER A 432 19.91 9.13 -6.94
N SER A 433 20.66 8.64 -7.94
CA SER A 433 22.12 8.53 -7.87
C SER A 433 22.84 9.80 -8.35
N GLU A 434 22.27 10.56 -9.28
CA GLU A 434 22.88 11.77 -9.83
C GLU A 434 22.62 13.02 -8.97
N MET A 435 21.49 13.06 -8.25
CA MET A 435 21.06 14.26 -7.55
C MET A 435 21.36 14.23 -6.05
N LYS A 436 21.69 15.39 -5.49
CA LYS A 436 21.81 15.57 -4.03
C LYS A 436 20.43 15.53 -3.39
N ALA A 437 20.30 14.79 -2.30
CA ALA A 437 19.07 14.74 -1.50
C ALA A 437 18.59 16.12 -0.99
N SER A 438 19.49 17.10 -0.92
CA SER A 438 19.19 18.48 -0.50
C SER A 438 18.71 19.40 -1.63
N ALA A 439 18.54 18.89 -2.86
CA ALA A 439 18.04 19.70 -3.97
C ALA A 439 16.56 20.08 -3.76
N GLY A 440 16.17 21.26 -4.24
CA GLY A 440 14.79 21.75 -4.09
C GLY A 440 13.78 20.86 -4.84
N LEU A 441 12.59 20.68 -4.28
CA LEU A 441 11.56 19.79 -4.83
C LEU A 441 11.19 20.14 -6.28
N GLU A 442 11.01 21.42 -6.59
CA GLU A 442 10.66 21.85 -7.95
C GLU A 442 11.78 21.57 -8.97
N PHE A 443 13.03 21.66 -8.53
CA PHE A 443 14.18 21.27 -9.36
C PHE A 443 14.19 19.75 -9.61
N LEU A 444 13.94 18.94 -8.57
CA LEU A 444 13.85 17.48 -8.70
C LEU A 444 12.71 17.05 -9.63
N LYS A 445 11.54 17.70 -9.53
CA LYS A 445 10.41 17.49 -10.45
C LYS A 445 10.79 17.83 -11.89
N ALA A 446 11.36 19.01 -12.13
CA ALA A 446 11.78 19.43 -13.46
C ALA A 446 12.81 18.47 -14.06
N HIS A 447 13.81 18.06 -13.27
CA HIS A 447 14.83 17.11 -13.69
C HIS A 447 14.21 15.74 -14.03
N ALA A 448 13.27 15.24 -13.21
CA ALA A 448 12.56 13.99 -13.50
C ALA A 448 11.78 14.05 -14.82
N VAL A 449 11.05 15.16 -15.08
CA VAL A 449 10.32 15.35 -16.33
C VAL A 449 11.26 15.40 -17.53
N ILE A 450 12.39 16.10 -17.42
CA ILE A 450 13.39 16.21 -18.50
C ILE A 450 14.01 14.84 -18.79
N SER A 451 14.53 14.16 -17.77
CA SER A 451 15.17 12.84 -17.91
C SER A 451 14.20 11.82 -18.49
N ARG A 452 12.93 11.82 -18.04
CA ARG A 452 11.89 10.95 -18.58
C ARG A 452 11.61 11.25 -20.05
N SER A 453 11.43 12.52 -20.40
CA SER A 453 11.15 12.93 -21.78
C SER A 453 12.29 12.53 -22.73
N TRP A 454 13.54 12.70 -22.29
CA TRP A 454 14.72 12.31 -23.05
C TRP A 454 14.82 10.79 -23.26
N VAL A 455 14.62 10.00 -22.19
CA VAL A 455 14.65 8.53 -22.28
C VAL A 455 13.56 8.02 -23.21
N MET A 456 12.33 8.55 -23.09
CA MET A 456 11.20 8.14 -23.92
C MET A 456 11.44 8.47 -25.40
N ALA A 457 11.99 9.64 -25.72
CA ALA A 457 12.38 9.97 -27.10
C ALA A 457 13.39 8.95 -27.67
N GLN A 458 14.34 8.50 -26.85
CA GLN A 458 15.34 7.52 -27.26
C GLN A 458 14.75 6.11 -27.48
N VAL A 459 13.79 5.72 -26.66
CA VAL A 459 13.02 4.47 -26.85
C VAL A 459 12.28 4.51 -28.18
N ASP A 460 11.59 5.61 -28.48
CA ASP A 460 10.81 5.75 -29.71
C ASP A 460 11.71 5.80 -30.95
N HIS A 461 12.84 6.50 -30.88
CA HIS A 461 13.82 6.51 -31.96
C HIS A 461 14.36 5.11 -32.28
N ARG A 462 14.70 4.30 -31.26
CA ARG A 462 15.16 2.91 -31.47
C ARG A 462 14.06 2.05 -32.08
N ARG A 463 12.83 2.11 -31.56
CA ARG A 463 11.67 1.40 -32.14
C ARG A 463 11.46 1.74 -33.61
N GLY A 464 11.55 3.03 -33.96
CA GLY A 464 11.45 3.51 -35.34
C GLY A 464 12.56 2.98 -36.25
N GLN A 465 13.79 2.86 -35.76
CA GLN A 465 14.91 2.28 -36.52
C GLN A 465 14.75 0.76 -36.71
N SER A 466 14.32 0.03 -35.67
CA SER A 466 14.05 -1.42 -35.75
C SER A 466 12.95 -1.73 -36.77
N LEU A 467 11.87 -0.93 -36.78
CA LEU A 467 10.79 -1.05 -37.76
C LEU A 467 11.25 -0.74 -39.19
N ARG A 468 12.11 0.25 -39.38
CA ARG A 468 12.70 0.58 -40.70
C ARG A 468 13.67 -0.49 -41.20
N GLN A 469 14.44 -1.10 -40.31
CA GLN A 469 15.30 -2.24 -40.66
C GLN A 469 14.49 -3.49 -41.01
N ALA A 470 13.36 -3.73 -40.33
CA ALA A 470 12.45 -4.84 -40.63
C ALA A 470 11.67 -4.64 -41.95
N GLN A 471 11.44 -3.40 -42.39
CA GLN A 471 10.71 -3.08 -43.63
C GLN A 471 11.62 -3.01 -44.89
N GLY A 472 12.94 -3.12 -44.74
CA GLY A 472 13.90 -2.98 -45.83
C GLY A 472 14.00 -1.54 -46.37
N PRO A 473 15.03 -1.22 -47.18
CA PRO A 473 15.17 0.12 -47.75
C PRO A 473 14.00 0.42 -48.70
N ALA A 474 13.36 1.57 -48.54
CA ALA A 474 12.35 2.06 -49.48
C ALA A 474 12.97 2.19 -50.88
N PRO A 475 12.26 1.80 -51.96
CA PRO A 475 12.81 1.91 -53.30
C PRO A 475 13.14 3.37 -53.62
N VAL A 476 14.34 3.59 -54.13
CA VAL A 476 14.80 4.89 -54.62
C VAL A 476 13.90 5.26 -55.81
N ALA A 477 13.07 6.29 -55.66
CA ALA A 477 12.30 6.82 -56.77
C ALA A 477 13.26 7.48 -57.77
N GLU A 478 13.25 7.00 -59.02
CA GLU A 478 13.95 7.66 -60.12
C GLU A 478 13.38 9.09 -60.34
N PRO A 479 14.23 10.07 -60.71
CA PRO A 479 13.78 11.43 -60.92
C PRO A 479 12.90 11.49 -62.18
N ALA A 480 11.63 11.87 -62.00
CA ALA A 480 10.69 12.10 -63.07
C ALA A 480 11.15 13.30 -63.94
N ILE A 481 11.37 13.04 -65.23
CA ILE A 481 11.60 14.07 -66.25
C ILE A 481 10.28 14.80 -66.47
N SER A 482 10.22 16.09 -66.11
CA SER A 482 9.05 16.94 -66.35
C SER A 482 8.97 17.34 -67.83
N VAL A 483 7.95 16.86 -68.54
CA VAL A 483 7.54 17.43 -69.83
C VAL A 483 6.44 18.45 -69.56
N ALA A 484 6.69 19.71 -69.90
CA ALA A 484 5.75 20.82 -69.71
C ALA A 484 4.60 20.75 -70.72
N GLU A 485 3.36 20.90 -70.24
CA GLU A 485 2.18 21.13 -71.08
C GLU A 485 1.83 22.63 -71.18
N PRO A 486 1.19 23.08 -72.28
CA PRO A 486 1.09 24.48 -72.63
C PRO A 486 -0.09 25.19 -71.96
N VAL A 487 0.16 26.44 -71.57
CA VAL A 487 -0.81 27.40 -71.02
C VAL A 487 -1.90 27.72 -72.04
N LYS A 488 -3.17 27.49 -71.68
CA LYS A 488 -4.32 28.08 -72.38
C LYS A 488 -4.74 29.38 -71.70
N ALA A 489 -4.73 30.45 -72.48
CA ALA A 489 -5.23 31.76 -72.12
C ALA A 489 -6.77 31.77 -72.08
N THR A 490 -7.32 32.48 -71.10
CA THR A 490 -8.69 33.02 -71.16
C THR A 490 -8.60 34.53 -71.01
N ASN A 491 -9.00 35.21 -72.08
CA ASN A 491 -9.38 36.62 -72.10
C ASN A 491 -10.80 36.78 -71.54
N GLU A 492 -11.02 37.97 -70.97
CA GLU A 492 -12.26 38.58 -70.46
C GLU A 492 -12.77 38.14 -69.09
#